data_AF-W4V3S3-F1
#
_entry.id   AF-W4V3S3-F1
#
_cell.length_a   1.000
_cell.length_b   1.000
_cell.length_c   1.000
_cell.angle_alpha   90.00
_cell.angle_beta   90.00
_cell.angle_gamma   90.00
#
_symmetry.space_group_name_H-M   'P 1'
#
loop_
_entity.id
_entity.type
_entity.pdbx_description
1 polymer ?
#
loop_
_entity_poly.entity_id
_entity_poly.type
_entity_poly.pdbx_seq_one_letter_code
_entity_poly.pdbx_strand_id
1 'polypeptide(L)'
;MEDRFLVYLFYCFAIVLILMLVFILMAIKRKNKRKKAINTKSIDYGNVCVFFDEDNNVTVIPYARDKHGIGIAVEGPMFLKAPYKPLELGGLVRSSMATCNGKIIHSDNQLMNKLKCKSWNEFSEGKRNISIYYKEELGLVLNTTKKGSDGSYSFNFRGYEKVLKNDVSDEELGIVIMNLLERCR
;
A
#
# COMPACT_ATOMS: atom_id res chain seq x y z
N MET A 1 -34.50 34.98 -45.78
CA MET A 1 -33.01 34.94 -45.62
C MET A 1 -32.65 34.72 -44.14
N GLU A 2 -33.44 35.28 -43.22
CA GLU A 2 -33.28 35.16 -41.76
C GLU A 2 -33.44 33.74 -41.19
N ASP A 3 -34.39 32.93 -41.69
CA ASP A 3 -34.60 31.57 -41.15
C ASP A 3 -33.39 30.65 -41.37
N ARG A 4 -32.71 30.77 -42.51
CA ARG A 4 -31.49 29.99 -42.77
C ARG A 4 -30.36 30.45 -41.84
N PHE A 5 -30.27 31.74 -41.58
CA PHE A 5 -29.27 32.30 -40.67
C PHE A 5 -29.47 31.81 -39.22
N LEU A 6 -30.72 31.80 -38.72
CA LEU A 6 -31.07 31.25 -37.41
C LEU A 6 -30.74 29.76 -37.29
N VAL A 7 -31.02 28.98 -38.35
CA VAL A 7 -30.69 27.55 -38.40
C VAL A 7 -29.17 27.34 -38.35
N TYR A 8 -28.38 28.10 -39.11
CA TYR A 8 -26.91 28.03 -39.04
C TYR A 8 -26.38 28.43 -37.66
N LEU A 9 -26.97 29.43 -37.02
CA LEU A 9 -26.57 29.88 -35.68
C LEU A 9 -26.83 28.80 -34.63
N PHE A 10 -27.97 28.09 -34.73
CA PHE A 10 -28.29 26.95 -33.88
C PHE A 10 -27.31 25.79 -34.07
N TYR A 11 -26.97 25.44 -35.33
CA TYR A 11 -25.96 24.40 -35.61
C TYR A 11 -24.58 24.78 -35.09
N CYS A 12 -24.15 26.03 -35.27
CA CYS A 12 -22.88 26.52 -34.72
C CYS A 12 -22.84 26.39 -33.19
N PHE A 13 -23.94 26.77 -32.50
CA PHE A 13 -24.02 26.66 -31.04
C PHE A 13 -23.99 25.21 -30.56
N ALA A 14 -24.72 24.31 -31.24
CA ALA A 14 -24.72 22.88 -30.93
C ALA A 14 -23.33 22.25 -31.12
N ILE A 15 -22.61 22.62 -32.19
CA ILE A 15 -21.24 22.16 -32.44
C ILE A 15 -20.30 22.62 -31.33
N VAL A 16 -20.39 23.88 -30.90
CA VAL A 16 -19.55 24.42 -29.81
C VAL A 16 -19.82 23.70 -28.49
N LEU A 17 -21.09 23.40 -28.18
CA LEU A 17 -21.46 22.64 -26.98
C LEU A 17 -20.89 21.22 -26.99
N ILE A 18 -20.96 20.52 -28.14
CA ILE A 18 -20.39 19.18 -28.30
C ILE A 18 -18.87 19.23 -28.12
N LEU A 19 -18.19 20.21 -28.71
CA LEU A 19 -16.74 20.37 -28.57
C LEU A 19 -16.33 20.65 -27.11
N MET A 20 -17.10 21.46 -26.37
CA MET A 20 -16.88 21.67 -24.94
C MET A 20 -17.04 20.39 -24.11
N LEU A 21 -18.10 19.62 -24.35
CA LEU A 21 -18.32 18.33 -23.68
C LEU A 21 -17.17 17.35 -23.93
N VAL A 22 -16.74 17.23 -25.19
CA VAL A 22 -15.59 16.38 -25.56
C VAL A 22 -14.31 16.86 -24.85
N PHE A 23 -14.06 18.17 -24.80
CA PHE A 23 -12.90 18.73 -24.10
C PHE A 23 -12.92 18.43 -22.59
N ILE A 24 -14.07 18.57 -21.92
CA ILE A 24 -14.23 18.25 -20.50
C ILE A 24 -13.97 16.75 -20.26
N LEU A 25 -14.54 15.87 -21.08
CA LEU A 25 -14.32 14.42 -20.97
C LEU A 25 -12.84 14.05 -21.17
N MET A 26 -12.17 14.68 -22.14
CA MET A 26 -10.73 14.50 -22.36
C MET A 26 -9.90 14.99 -21.17
N ALA A 27 -10.25 16.14 -20.57
CA ALA A 27 -9.56 16.68 -19.41
C ALA A 27 -9.69 15.75 -18.18
N ILE A 28 -10.90 15.22 -17.93
CA ILE A 28 -11.15 14.25 -16.86
C ILE A 28 -10.35 12.96 -17.11
N LYS A 29 -10.42 12.40 -18.32
CA LYS A 29 -9.67 11.19 -18.69
C LYS A 29 -8.17 11.37 -18.54
N ARG A 30 -7.63 12.54 -18.93
CA ARG A 30 -6.20 12.88 -18.79
C ARG A 30 -5.79 13.03 -17.33
N LYS A 31 -6.63 13.63 -16.48
CA LYS A 31 -6.41 13.73 -15.02
C LYS A 31 -6.38 12.34 -14.38
N ASN A 32 -7.31 11.46 -14.75
CA ASN A 32 -7.34 10.08 -14.26
C ASN A 32 -6.13 9.26 -14.73
N LYS A 33 -5.72 9.42 -15.99
CA LYS A 33 -4.52 8.76 -16.53
C LYS A 33 -3.23 9.24 -15.83
N ARG A 34 -3.12 10.55 -15.53
CA ARG A 34 -1.99 11.11 -14.77
C ARG A 34 -1.97 10.62 -13.32
N LYS A 35 -3.11 10.57 -12.63
CA LYS A 35 -3.21 9.98 -11.29
C LYS A 35 -2.76 8.51 -11.29
N LYS A 36 -3.15 7.75 -12.31
CA LYS A 36 -2.73 6.35 -12.48
C LYS A 36 -1.23 6.22 -12.71
N ALA A 37 -0.63 7.08 -13.54
CA ALA A 37 0.80 7.05 -13.85
C ALA A 37 1.72 7.50 -12.70
N ILE A 38 1.24 8.37 -11.81
CA ILE A 38 1.98 8.82 -10.63
C ILE A 38 2.00 7.72 -9.54
N ASN A 39 0.97 6.87 -9.47
CA ASN A 39 0.81 5.80 -8.48
C ASN A 39 1.34 4.42 -8.93
N THR A 40 2.11 4.34 -10.02
CA THR A 40 2.62 3.08 -10.59
C THR A 40 4.14 3.02 -10.61
N LYS A 41 4.81 3.41 -9.53
CA LYS A 41 6.19 2.93 -9.34
C LYS A 41 6.11 1.45 -8.98
N SER A 42 6.62 0.57 -9.84
CA SER A 42 6.66 -0.86 -9.54
C SER A 42 7.37 -1.12 -8.22
N ILE A 43 6.89 -2.09 -7.45
CA ILE A 43 7.63 -2.61 -6.29
C ILE A 43 8.42 -3.82 -6.76
N ASP A 44 9.73 -3.65 -6.87
CA ASP A 44 10.70 -4.62 -7.37
C ASP A 44 11.66 -5.13 -6.28
N TYR A 45 11.45 -4.74 -5.02
CA TYR A 45 12.19 -5.24 -3.86
C TYR A 45 11.49 -4.91 -2.53
N GLY A 46 12.07 -5.40 -1.44
CA GLY A 46 11.72 -5.02 -0.07
C GLY A 46 10.84 -6.05 0.65
N ASN A 47 10.91 -6.03 1.98
CA ASN A 47 10.02 -6.81 2.83
C ASN A 47 9.56 -5.92 3.98
N VAL A 48 8.29 -6.03 4.34
CA VAL A 48 7.70 -5.27 5.44
C VAL A 48 6.76 -6.16 6.25
N CYS A 49 6.67 -5.85 7.53
CA CYS A 49 5.64 -6.35 8.42
C CYS A 49 4.67 -5.20 8.71
N VAL A 50 3.39 -5.40 8.40
CA VAL A 50 2.32 -4.43 8.64
C VAL A 50 1.57 -4.86 9.89
N PHE A 51 1.66 -4.06 10.95
CA PHE A 51 0.98 -4.30 12.23
C PHE A 51 -0.23 -3.39 12.35
N PHE A 52 -1.32 -3.93 12.88
CA PHE A 52 -2.56 -3.22 13.17
C PHE A 52 -2.87 -3.37 14.66
N ASP A 53 -3.03 -2.26 15.37
CA ASP A 53 -3.52 -2.28 16.75
C ASP A 53 -5.05 -2.46 16.82
N GLU A 54 -5.57 -2.45 18.04
CA GLU A 54 -7.01 -2.63 18.32
C GLU A 54 -7.85 -1.48 17.76
N ASP A 55 -7.27 -0.28 17.67
CA ASP A 55 -7.86 0.91 17.06
C ASP A 55 -7.66 0.95 15.53
N ASN A 56 -7.04 -0.08 14.95
CA ASN A 56 -6.60 -0.17 13.57
C ASN A 56 -5.57 0.88 13.14
N ASN A 57 -4.81 1.50 14.05
CA ASN A 57 -3.61 2.23 13.64
C ASN A 57 -2.58 1.25 13.10
N VAL A 58 -1.81 1.73 12.12
CA VAL A 58 -0.86 0.92 11.36
C VAL A 58 0.56 1.30 11.74
N THR A 59 1.38 0.28 11.95
CA THR A 59 2.84 0.39 12.00
C THR A 59 3.44 -0.52 10.94
N VAL A 60 4.21 0.04 10.01
CA VAL A 60 4.93 -0.72 8.98
C VAL A 60 6.40 -0.76 9.34
N ILE A 61 6.93 -1.96 9.53
CA ILE A 61 8.33 -2.20 9.87
C ILE A 61 9.01 -2.84 8.66
N PRO A 62 9.92 -2.14 7.98
CA PRO A 62 10.74 -2.75 6.94
C PRO A 62 11.73 -3.74 7.56
N TYR A 63 12.01 -4.85 6.87
CA TYR A 63 12.97 -5.84 7.34
C TYR A 63 13.75 -6.50 6.20
N ALA A 64 14.94 -6.98 6.52
CA ALA A 64 15.73 -7.87 5.68
C ALA A 64 15.78 -9.25 6.32
N ARG A 65 15.86 -10.32 5.52
CA ARG A 65 16.15 -11.65 6.06
C ARG A 65 17.66 -11.81 6.19
N ASP A 66 18.10 -12.35 7.32
CA ASP A 66 19.48 -12.79 7.49
C ASP A 66 19.75 -14.11 6.75
N LYS A 67 20.98 -14.62 6.88
CA LYS A 67 21.41 -15.89 6.25
C LYS A 67 20.65 -17.12 6.76
N HIS A 68 19.98 -17.02 7.91
CA HIS A 68 19.17 -18.07 8.51
C HIS A 68 17.67 -17.88 8.22
N GLY A 69 17.30 -16.84 7.46
CA GLY A 69 15.92 -16.51 7.11
C GLY A 69 15.18 -15.70 8.19
N ILE A 70 15.85 -15.27 9.26
CA ILE A 70 15.28 -14.47 10.34
C ILE A 70 15.14 -13.02 9.87
N GLY A 71 13.97 -12.42 10.09
CA GLY A 71 13.72 -11.02 9.76
C GLY A 71 14.39 -10.08 10.76
N ILE A 72 15.26 -9.19 10.27
CA ILE A 72 15.88 -8.12 11.05
C ILE A 72 15.35 -6.79 10.53
N ALA A 73 14.87 -5.93 11.44
CA ALA A 73 14.35 -4.63 11.06
C ALA A 73 15.42 -3.78 10.36
N VAL A 74 15.03 -3.13 9.27
CA VAL A 74 15.84 -2.16 8.54
C VAL A 74 15.08 -0.86 8.47
N GLU A 75 15.80 0.26 8.58
CA GLU A 75 15.21 1.60 8.57
C GLU A 75 14.14 1.86 9.67
N GLY A 76 13.65 3.10 9.74
CA GLY A 76 12.63 3.47 10.72
C GLY A 76 11.25 2.86 10.43
N PRO A 77 10.47 2.47 11.47
CA PRO A 77 9.07 2.14 11.29
C PRO A 77 8.29 3.36 10.79
N MET A 78 7.27 3.12 9.98
CA MET A 78 6.34 4.13 9.49
C MET A 78 4.97 3.93 10.12
N PHE A 79 4.24 5.01 10.37
CA PHE A 79 2.99 4.99 11.11
C PHE A 79 1.86 5.64 10.33
N LEU A 80 0.65 5.11 10.48
CA LEU A 80 -0.57 5.69 9.92
C LEU A 80 -1.72 5.50 10.90
N LYS A 81 -2.41 6.59 11.25
CA LYS A 81 -3.50 6.58 12.23
C LYS A 81 -4.84 6.36 11.55
N ALA A 82 -5.71 5.57 12.19
CA ALA A 82 -7.07 5.39 11.73
C ALA A 82 -7.94 6.64 12.04
N PRO A 83 -8.99 6.91 11.25
CA PRO A 83 -9.36 6.23 10.00
C PRO A 83 -8.50 6.70 8.81
N TYR A 84 -8.21 5.78 7.89
CA TYR A 84 -7.47 6.06 6.66
C TYR A 84 -8.14 5.40 5.45
N LYS A 85 -7.85 5.91 4.26
CA LYS A 85 -8.28 5.33 2.99
C LYS A 85 -7.33 4.23 2.55
N PRO A 86 -7.80 3.24 1.75
CA PRO A 86 -6.93 2.20 1.20
C PRO A 86 -5.71 2.75 0.45
N LEU A 87 -5.89 3.85 -0.30
CA LEU A 87 -4.81 4.55 -0.99
C LEU A 87 -3.65 4.95 -0.05
N GLU A 88 -3.97 5.43 1.15
CA GLU A 88 -2.97 5.88 2.13
C GLU A 88 -2.20 4.69 2.71
N LEU A 89 -2.89 3.60 3.02
CA LEU A 89 -2.28 2.36 3.49
C LEU A 89 -1.34 1.75 2.45
N GLY A 90 -1.80 1.60 1.20
CA GLY A 90 -0.96 1.04 0.14
C GLY A 90 0.24 1.92 -0.17
N GLY A 91 0.06 3.24 -0.18
CA GLY A 91 1.15 4.20 -0.38
C GLY A 91 2.19 4.17 0.76
N LEU A 92 1.75 4.00 2.01
CA LEU A 92 2.62 3.81 3.18
C LEU A 92 3.46 2.53 3.03
N VAL A 93 2.82 1.42 2.67
CA VAL A 93 3.48 0.13 2.47
C VAL A 93 4.50 0.21 1.33
N ARG A 94 4.13 0.78 0.18
CA ARG A 94 5.08 0.98 -0.94
C ARG A 94 6.28 1.82 -0.51
N SER A 95 6.02 2.94 0.16
CA SER A 95 7.07 3.83 0.66
C SER A 95 8.01 3.09 1.62
N SER A 96 7.47 2.28 2.53
CA SER A 96 8.25 1.49 3.48
C SER A 96 9.05 0.36 2.80
N MET A 97 8.50 -0.31 1.79
CA MET A 97 9.25 -1.29 1.00
C MET A 97 10.41 -0.64 0.25
N ALA A 98 10.22 0.58 -0.27
CA ALA A 98 11.26 1.33 -0.97
C ALA A 98 12.45 1.70 -0.06
N THR A 99 12.25 1.87 1.25
CA THR A 99 13.36 2.15 2.18
C THR A 99 14.23 0.93 2.43
N CYS A 100 13.83 -0.29 2.05
CA CYS A 100 14.69 -1.46 2.13
C CYS A 100 15.94 -1.36 1.23
N ASN A 101 15.95 -0.43 0.26
CA ASN A 101 17.11 -0.13 -0.58
C ASN A 101 18.05 0.85 0.15
N GLY A 102 19.14 0.35 0.72
CA GLY A 102 20.07 1.12 1.56
C GLY A 102 20.42 0.47 2.91
N LYS A 103 19.65 -0.56 3.31
CA LYS A 103 19.87 -1.50 4.42
C LYS A 103 20.67 -0.96 5.62
N ILE A 104 20.18 0.08 6.30
CA ILE A 104 20.64 0.34 7.66
C ILE A 104 19.93 -0.67 8.58
N ILE A 105 20.70 -1.66 9.04
CA ILE A 105 20.22 -2.66 10.00
C ILE A 105 20.05 -1.99 11.36
N HIS A 106 18.86 -2.12 11.95
CA HIS A 106 18.63 -1.68 13.32
C HIS A 106 18.88 -2.82 14.30
N SER A 107 19.53 -2.51 15.42
CA SER A 107 19.47 -3.37 16.59
C SER A 107 18.08 -3.31 17.22
N ASP A 108 17.70 -4.35 17.96
CA ASP A 108 16.41 -4.40 18.65
C ASP A 108 16.18 -3.17 19.53
N ASN A 109 17.21 -2.71 20.26
CA ASN A 109 17.13 -1.50 21.09
C ASN A 109 16.81 -0.24 20.27
N GLN A 110 17.39 -0.10 19.07
CA GLN A 110 17.09 1.04 18.20
C GLN A 110 15.66 0.98 17.68
N LEU A 111 15.18 -0.21 17.30
CA LEU A 111 13.81 -0.41 16.88
C LEU A 111 12.82 -0.09 18.00
N MET A 112 13.05 -0.63 19.20
CA MET A 112 12.21 -0.42 20.37
C MET A 112 12.11 1.07 20.75
N ASN A 113 13.24 1.79 20.70
CA ASN A 113 13.26 3.24 20.92
C ASN A 113 12.40 4.00 19.89
N LYS A 114 12.44 3.60 18.61
CA LYS A 114 11.61 4.21 17.55
C LYS A 114 10.13 3.87 17.71
N LEU A 115 9.82 2.66 18.15
CA LEU A 115 8.46 2.18 18.44
C LEU A 115 7.90 2.72 19.77
N LYS A 116 8.77 3.30 20.63
CA LYS A 116 8.44 3.81 21.96
C LYS A 116 7.88 2.74 22.91
N CYS A 117 8.45 1.54 22.85
CA CYS A 117 8.12 0.41 23.73
C CYS A 117 9.41 -0.18 24.32
N LYS A 118 9.30 -0.96 25.40
CA LYS A 118 10.47 -1.55 26.08
C LYS A 118 10.87 -2.90 25.49
N SER A 119 9.93 -3.61 24.88
CA SER A 119 10.17 -4.96 24.37
C SER A 119 9.27 -5.28 23.18
N TRP A 120 9.68 -6.31 22.42
CA TRP A 120 8.86 -6.84 21.33
C TRP A 120 7.51 -7.37 21.82
N ASN A 121 7.49 -8.01 22.99
CA ASN A 121 6.25 -8.54 23.56
C ASN A 121 5.26 -7.41 23.85
N GLU A 122 5.73 -6.33 24.47
CA GLU A 122 4.92 -5.11 24.69
C GLU A 122 4.44 -4.50 23.37
N PHE A 123 5.32 -4.40 22.37
CA PHE A 123 4.92 -3.89 21.06
C PHE A 123 3.83 -4.76 20.42
N SER A 124 4.00 -6.08 20.41
CA SER A 124 3.11 -7.01 19.71
C SER A 124 1.75 -7.21 20.38
N GLU A 125 1.57 -6.72 21.61
CA GLU A 125 0.34 -6.92 22.37
C GLU A 125 -0.87 -6.26 21.71
N GLY A 126 -1.98 -7.01 21.65
CA GLY A 126 -3.21 -6.62 20.94
C GLY A 126 -3.08 -6.41 19.42
N LYS A 127 -1.92 -6.72 18.80
CA LYS A 127 -1.69 -6.43 17.38
C LYS A 127 -1.93 -7.64 16.49
N ARG A 128 -2.44 -7.37 15.28
CA ARG A 128 -2.49 -8.29 14.15
C ARG A 128 -1.39 -7.96 13.18
N ASN A 129 -0.91 -8.93 12.41
CA ASN A 129 0.18 -8.73 11.48
C ASN A 129 -0.07 -9.37 10.11
N ILE A 130 0.39 -8.66 9.07
CA ILE A 130 0.51 -9.18 7.70
C ILE A 130 1.96 -9.00 7.26
N SER A 131 2.59 -10.09 6.81
CA SER A 131 3.91 -10.06 6.20
C SER A 131 3.77 -9.86 4.70
N ILE A 132 4.50 -8.87 4.17
CA ILE A 132 4.51 -8.53 2.75
C ILE A 132 5.96 -8.55 2.27
N TYR A 133 6.24 -9.26 1.19
CA TYR A 133 7.57 -9.29 0.61
C TYR A 133 7.52 -9.41 -0.91
N TYR A 134 8.53 -8.85 -1.57
CA TYR A 134 8.72 -9.03 -3.00
C TYR A 134 9.46 -10.34 -3.30
N LYS A 135 8.99 -11.06 -4.32
CA LYS A 135 9.67 -12.20 -4.93
C LYS A 135 9.68 -12.04 -6.44
N GLU A 136 10.85 -12.02 -7.06
CA GLU A 136 11.06 -11.65 -8.47
C GLU A 136 10.14 -12.38 -9.46
N GLU A 137 9.96 -13.68 -9.30
CA GLU A 137 9.12 -14.51 -10.19
C GLU A 137 7.61 -14.32 -9.99
N LEU A 138 7.18 -13.76 -8.85
CA LEU A 138 5.76 -13.73 -8.44
C LEU A 138 5.21 -12.31 -8.30
N GLY A 139 6.04 -11.35 -7.92
CA GLY A 139 5.64 -10.02 -7.50
C GLY A 139 5.52 -9.91 -5.98
N LEU A 140 4.46 -9.26 -5.51
CA LEU A 140 4.21 -9.01 -4.10
C LEU A 140 3.46 -10.17 -3.47
N VAL A 141 4.06 -10.78 -2.47
CA VAL A 141 3.46 -11.85 -1.68
C VAL A 141 2.99 -11.28 -0.36
N LEU A 142 1.73 -11.54 -0.01
CA LEU A 142 1.11 -11.17 1.25
C LEU A 142 0.68 -12.43 1.99
N ASN A 143 1.04 -12.53 3.27
CA ASN A 143 0.62 -13.63 4.14
C ASN A 143 0.11 -13.07 5.47
N THR A 144 -1.06 -13.55 5.88
CA THR A 144 -1.56 -13.31 7.23
C THR A 144 -0.82 -14.18 8.22
N THR A 145 -0.73 -13.69 9.45
CA THR A 145 0.01 -14.36 10.52
C THR A 145 -0.89 -14.64 11.72
N LYS A 146 -0.40 -15.54 12.57
CA LYS A 146 -0.92 -15.79 13.91
C LYS A 146 0.08 -15.36 14.96
N LYS A 147 -0.40 -14.71 16.02
CA LYS A 147 0.43 -14.32 17.17
C LYS A 147 0.70 -15.54 18.07
N GLY A 148 1.96 -15.74 18.45
CA GLY A 148 2.38 -16.68 19.48
C GLY A 148 2.24 -16.09 20.89
N SER A 149 2.29 -16.94 21.91
CA SER A 149 2.26 -16.50 23.32
C SER A 149 3.49 -15.70 23.74
N ASP A 150 4.57 -15.77 22.96
CA ASP A 150 5.83 -15.04 23.14
C ASP A 150 5.88 -13.72 22.34
N GLY A 151 4.77 -13.33 21.69
CA GLY A 151 4.69 -12.15 20.82
C GLY A 151 5.27 -12.35 19.42
N SER A 152 5.79 -13.55 19.11
CA SER A 152 6.24 -13.88 17.76
C SER A 152 5.05 -14.02 16.79
N TYR A 153 5.31 -13.92 15.49
CA TYR A 153 4.30 -14.13 14.46
C TYR A 153 4.73 -15.25 13.52
N SER A 154 3.80 -16.15 13.22
CA SER A 154 4.01 -17.24 12.26
C SER A 154 2.94 -17.22 11.17
N PHE A 155 3.26 -17.66 9.96
CA PHE A 155 2.29 -17.63 8.86
C PHE A 155 1.12 -18.58 9.12
N ASN A 156 -0.10 -18.13 8.81
CA ASN A 156 -1.30 -18.97 8.87
C ASN A 156 -1.30 -20.06 7.80
N PHE A 157 -0.66 -19.78 6.67
CA PHE A 157 -0.62 -20.65 5.51
C PHE A 157 0.81 -21.01 5.13
N ARG A 158 1.04 -22.28 4.77
CA ARG A 158 2.31 -22.72 4.18
C ARG A 158 2.27 -22.45 2.68
N GLY A 159 2.92 -21.37 2.25
CA GLY A 159 2.98 -20.98 0.84
C GLY A 159 2.73 -19.48 0.66
N TYR A 160 1.98 -19.14 -0.39
CA TYR A 160 1.62 -17.76 -0.72
C TYR A 160 0.10 -17.61 -0.61
N GLU A 161 -0.37 -16.87 0.40
CA GLU A 161 -1.80 -16.67 0.60
C GLU A 161 -2.39 -15.74 -0.46
N LYS A 162 -1.70 -14.62 -0.76
CA LYS A 162 -2.09 -13.70 -1.82
C LYS A 162 -0.87 -13.21 -2.57
N VAL A 163 -0.95 -13.20 -3.90
CA VAL A 163 0.07 -12.66 -4.78
C VAL A 163 -0.54 -11.54 -5.62
N LEU A 164 0.15 -10.41 -5.68
CA LEU A 164 -0.17 -9.26 -6.52
C LEU A 164 1.00 -8.99 -7.47
N LYS A 165 0.69 -8.43 -8.64
CA LYS A 165 1.72 -7.97 -9.56
C LYS A 165 2.52 -6.82 -8.94
N ASN A 166 3.76 -6.65 -9.40
CA ASN A 166 4.64 -5.58 -8.93
C ASN A 166 4.17 -4.17 -9.30
N ASP A 167 3.33 -4.04 -10.33
CA ASP A 167 2.73 -2.79 -10.79
C ASP A 167 1.36 -2.49 -10.16
N VAL A 168 0.96 -3.25 -9.14
CA VAL A 168 -0.31 -3.02 -8.42
C VAL A 168 -0.40 -1.58 -7.92
N SER A 169 -1.59 -0.98 -8.03
CA SER A 169 -1.83 0.37 -7.53
C SER A 169 -1.85 0.42 -6.00
N ASP A 170 -1.52 1.57 -5.42
CA ASP A 170 -1.61 1.77 -3.96
C ASP A 170 -3.01 1.54 -3.41
N GLU A 171 -4.04 1.99 -4.14
CA GLU A 171 -5.43 1.77 -3.71
C GLU A 171 -5.78 0.28 -3.67
N GLU A 172 -5.41 -0.48 -4.70
CA GLU A 172 -5.64 -1.93 -4.75
C GLU A 172 -4.83 -2.68 -3.69
N LEU A 173 -3.55 -2.30 -3.49
CA LEU A 173 -2.71 -2.87 -2.43
C LEU A 173 -3.34 -2.65 -1.05
N GLY A 174 -3.78 -1.43 -0.76
CA GLY A 174 -4.47 -1.12 0.50
C GLY A 174 -5.76 -1.91 0.70
N ILE A 175 -6.60 -2.04 -0.35
CA ILE A 175 -7.84 -2.83 -0.29
C ILE A 175 -7.53 -4.28 0.05
N VAL A 176 -6.54 -4.88 -0.61
CA VAL A 176 -6.16 -6.27 -0.38
C VAL A 176 -5.65 -6.47 1.05
N ILE A 177 -4.83 -5.56 1.56
CA ILE A 177 -4.32 -5.63 2.94
C ILE A 177 -5.48 -5.57 3.95
N MET A 178 -6.41 -4.63 3.77
CA MET A 178 -7.57 -4.50 4.66
C MET A 178 -8.46 -5.75 4.64
N ASN A 179 -8.68 -6.34 3.46
CA ASN A 179 -9.46 -7.58 3.33
C ASN A 179 -8.75 -8.80 3.95
N LEU A 180 -7.42 -8.85 3.93
CA LEU A 180 -6.64 -9.92 4.54
C LEU A 180 -6.61 -9.81 6.07
N LEU A 181 -6.73 -8.59 6.62
CA LEU A 181 -6.67 -8.35 8.06
C LEU A 181 -7.74 -9.12 8.84
N GLU A 182 -8.90 -9.35 8.24
CA GLU A 182 -10.00 -10.15 8.81
C GLU A 182 -9.63 -11.63 9.03
N ARG A 183 -8.50 -12.09 8.45
CA ARG A 183 -8.04 -13.48 8.50
C ARG A 183 -6.83 -13.68 9.41
N CYS A 184 -6.27 -12.61 9.98
CA CYS A 184 -5.24 -12.70 11.02
C CYS A 184 -5.82 -13.37 12.28
N ARG A 185 -4.98 -14.11 13.01
CA ARG A 185 -5.39 -14.92 14.17
C ARG A 185 -4.55 -14.67 15.40
#